data_AF-A0A2K3CY03-F1
#
_entry.id   AF-A0A2K3CY03-F1
#
_cell.length_a   1.000
_cell.length_b   1.000
_cell.length_c   1.000
_cell.angle_alpha   90.00
_cell.angle_beta   90.00
_cell.angle_gamma   90.00
#
_symmetry.space_group_name_H-M   'P 1'
#
loop_
_entity.id
_entity.type
_entity.pdbx_description
1 polymer ?
#
loop_
_entity_poly.entity_id
_entity_poly.type
_entity_poly.pdbx_seq_one_letter_code
_entity_poly.pdbx_strand_id
1 'polypeptide(L)'
;MVAFAALAALAWTPLARAQVFDEAAIAGANAQAIADCFKGQDCLAKRTTWDHFTQDLPSCMVAARVWWSRRPAGIPVTLVTQASAERLDQLRAQCATWRGPLAAALYLPLYNPSSHELSAESKQKLQAMVAAIEELFQNTESGGSSNGPGCQLRLILLYELFADPKAMVLYPVNSLRNWARLMADTDLITNIDVDMIPSASISDVLADATKRSLYEQGCRSGSVYVWPAFETHCAGASYADNVAVQGKSSLSEALKKCLRRMRPKAPFSHNATNYDKWMTATEPYTITYSPQFEPWFLSWRWGTLWYDYRYRGYGKNKIVQAAAMNATGTSWLVSPDGYLVHRKHTESRVRKEFLKAKFSRKDMDALRGTVYEHVESLWKATGQELAAGTYMARLERGFTACMEQLPWWKRGESG
;
A
#
# COMPACT_ATOMS: atom_id res chain seq x y z
N MET A 1 -16.96 -6.81 67.42
CA MET A 1 -17.13 -5.40 67.02
C MET A 1 -15.83 -4.96 66.36
N VAL A 2 -15.91 -4.56 65.09
CA VAL A 2 -14.89 -3.84 64.27
C VAL A 2 -13.60 -4.63 63.96
N ALA A 3 -13.50 -5.41 62.88
CA ALA A 3 -13.47 -5.12 61.44
C ALA A 3 -12.03 -5.18 60.88
N PHE A 4 -11.76 -6.26 60.13
CA PHE A 4 -10.60 -6.45 59.28
C PHE A 4 -10.55 -5.35 58.21
N ALA A 5 -9.50 -4.53 58.19
CA ALA A 5 -9.19 -3.65 57.06
C ALA A 5 -8.43 -4.47 56.01
N ALA A 6 -9.16 -4.93 55.00
CA ALA A 6 -8.58 -5.42 53.76
C ALA A 6 -7.80 -4.29 53.07
N LEU A 7 -6.50 -4.46 52.90
CA LEU A 7 -5.72 -3.72 51.92
C LEU A 7 -6.21 -4.14 50.53
N ALA A 8 -7.22 -3.42 50.04
CA ALA A 8 -7.64 -3.51 48.67
C ALA A 8 -6.45 -3.15 47.78
N ALA A 9 -6.00 -4.12 46.99
CA ALA A 9 -5.25 -3.87 45.79
C ALA A 9 -5.97 -2.75 45.04
N LEU A 10 -5.28 -1.61 44.85
CA LEU A 10 -5.72 -0.54 43.97
C LEU A 10 -5.81 -1.13 42.57
N ALA A 11 -7.00 -1.63 42.27
CA ALA A 11 -7.41 -2.03 40.94
C ALA A 11 -7.04 -0.88 40.01
N TRP A 12 -6.22 -1.21 39.02
CA TRP A 12 -6.00 -0.39 37.86
C TRP A 12 -7.37 0.04 37.33
N THR A 13 -7.74 1.29 37.55
CA THR A 13 -8.89 1.89 36.87
C THR A 13 -8.54 1.87 35.38
N PRO A 14 -9.26 1.11 34.54
CA PRO A 14 -8.99 1.09 33.12
C PRO A 14 -9.22 2.51 32.62
N LEU A 15 -8.24 3.02 31.86
CA LEU A 15 -8.33 4.23 31.05
C LEU A 15 -9.78 4.50 30.70
N ALA A 16 -10.32 5.59 31.26
CA ALA A 16 -11.57 6.14 30.80
C ALA A 16 -11.48 6.21 29.28
N ARG A 17 -12.36 5.45 28.64
CA ARG A 17 -12.66 5.39 27.21
C ARG A 17 -13.04 6.82 26.80
N ALA A 18 -12.06 7.71 26.67
CA ALA A 18 -12.20 8.99 26.04
C ALA A 18 -12.43 8.69 24.56
N GLN A 19 -13.71 8.53 24.24
CA GLN A 19 -14.29 8.28 22.94
C GLN A 19 -13.54 9.04 21.84
N VAL A 20 -12.79 8.29 21.03
CA VAL A 20 -12.47 8.69 19.65
C VAL A 20 -13.31 7.87 18.67
N PHE A 21 -13.96 6.81 19.17
CA PHE A 21 -14.82 5.93 18.40
C PHE A 21 -16.28 6.35 18.59
N ASP A 22 -16.82 6.98 17.56
CA ASP A 22 -18.22 6.75 17.24
C ASP A 22 -18.30 5.36 16.61
N GLU A 23 -18.65 4.34 17.43
CA GLU A 23 -18.95 2.98 16.97
C GLU A 23 -20.08 2.97 15.91
N ALA A 24 -20.80 4.09 15.73
CA ALA A 24 -22.03 4.16 14.94
C ALA A 24 -21.87 4.28 13.41
N ALA A 25 -20.68 4.21 12.82
CA ALA A 25 -20.57 4.25 11.35
C ALA A 25 -19.55 3.30 10.73
N ILE A 26 -19.57 2.04 11.15
CA ILE A 26 -18.96 0.95 10.38
C ILE A 26 -20.03 0.36 9.46
N ALA A 27 -19.93 0.63 8.16
CA ALA A 27 -20.89 0.13 7.19
C ALA A 27 -20.58 -1.34 6.80
N GLY A 28 -21.29 -2.29 7.41
CA GLY A 28 -21.37 -3.68 6.94
C GLY A 28 -20.36 -4.65 7.57
N ALA A 29 -20.65 -5.94 7.43
CA ALA A 29 -19.93 -7.03 8.12
C ALA A 29 -18.44 -7.08 7.80
N ASN A 30 -18.03 -6.80 6.55
CA ASN A 30 -16.62 -6.84 6.16
C ASN A 30 -15.82 -5.70 6.79
N ALA A 31 -16.38 -4.49 6.84
CA ALA A 31 -15.75 -3.35 7.49
C ALA A 31 -15.58 -3.62 9.00
N GLN A 32 -16.60 -4.23 9.63
CA GLN A 32 -16.54 -4.62 11.04
C GLN A 32 -15.48 -5.68 11.29
N ALA A 33 -15.37 -6.71 10.44
CA ALA A 33 -14.37 -7.76 10.58
C ALA A 33 -12.93 -7.20 10.56
N ILE A 34 -12.67 -6.20 9.71
CA ILE A 34 -11.36 -5.52 9.68
C ILE A 34 -11.15 -4.63 10.91
N ALA A 35 -12.18 -3.89 11.35
CA ALA A 35 -12.08 -3.07 12.56
C ALA A 35 -11.81 -3.93 13.82
N ASP A 36 -12.40 -5.13 13.87
CA ASP A 36 -12.25 -6.08 14.98
C ASP A 36 -10.81 -6.59 15.12
N CYS A 37 -10.02 -6.58 14.04
CA CYS A 37 -8.59 -6.93 14.09
C CYS A 37 -7.74 -6.00 14.98
N PHE A 38 -8.27 -4.82 15.32
CA PHE A 38 -7.61 -3.85 16.20
C PHE A 38 -8.12 -3.89 17.65
N LYS A 39 -9.16 -4.69 17.94
CA LYS A 39 -9.66 -4.88 19.30
C LYS A 39 -8.60 -5.60 20.16
N GLY A 40 -8.39 -5.13 21.38
CA GLY A 40 -7.43 -5.70 22.32
C GLY A 40 -5.96 -5.34 22.04
N GLN A 41 -5.66 -4.52 21.03
CA GLN A 41 -4.32 -4.00 20.83
C GLN A 41 -4.00 -2.87 21.83
N ASP A 42 -2.86 -2.97 22.51
CA ASP A 42 -2.38 -1.94 23.44
C ASP A 42 -1.58 -0.82 22.74
N CYS A 43 -1.96 -0.48 21.49
CA CYS A 43 -1.24 0.55 20.73
C CYS A 43 -1.53 1.97 21.22
N LEU A 44 -2.68 2.20 21.87
CA LEU A 44 -3.01 3.51 22.43
C LEU A 44 -2.13 3.90 23.62
N ALA A 45 -1.54 2.93 24.34
CA ALA A 45 -0.60 3.19 25.43
C ALA A 45 0.86 3.33 24.96
N LYS A 46 1.16 3.01 23.69
CA LYS A 46 2.53 2.95 23.15
C LYS A 46 2.88 4.18 22.33
N ARG A 47 4.15 4.57 22.37
CA ARG A 47 4.67 5.69 21.58
C ARG A 47 5.89 5.28 20.77
N THR A 48 5.81 5.52 19.47
CA THR A 48 6.90 5.26 18.55
C THR A 48 7.99 6.31 18.74
N THR A 49 9.22 5.81 18.82
CA THR A 49 10.47 6.58 18.93
C THR A 49 11.41 6.17 17.80
N TRP A 50 12.53 6.88 17.64
CA TRP A 50 13.53 6.51 16.63
C TRP A 50 14.07 5.09 16.82
N ASP A 51 14.20 4.64 18.08
CA ASP A 51 14.72 3.31 18.42
C ASP A 51 13.86 2.17 17.87
N HIS A 52 12.56 2.39 17.69
CA HIS A 52 11.68 1.39 17.08
C HIS A 52 12.10 1.05 15.65
N PHE A 53 12.72 2.00 14.95
CA PHE A 53 13.25 1.78 13.61
C PHE A 53 14.61 1.11 13.62
N THR A 54 15.56 1.60 14.43
CA THR A 54 16.91 1.03 14.48
C THR A 54 16.93 -0.40 15.05
N GLN A 55 15.91 -0.78 15.82
CA GLN A 55 15.74 -2.13 16.38
C GLN A 55 14.74 -3.00 15.61
N ASP A 56 14.25 -2.57 14.45
CA ASP A 56 13.29 -3.33 13.62
C ASP A 56 12.01 -3.75 14.40
N LEU A 57 11.53 -2.93 15.34
CA LEU A 57 10.31 -3.21 16.09
C LEU A 57 9.07 -2.90 15.23
N PRO A 58 8.00 -3.72 15.25
CA PRO A 58 6.79 -3.50 14.43
C PRO A 58 6.04 -2.21 14.79
N SER A 59 5.29 -1.65 13.83
CA SER A 59 4.53 -0.40 14.02
C SER A 59 3.31 -0.70 14.87
N CYS A 60 3.00 0.19 15.81
CA CYS A 60 1.77 0.07 16.61
C CYS A 60 0.73 1.04 16.05
N MET A 61 -0.05 0.55 15.08
CA MET A 61 -1.08 1.34 14.42
C MET A 61 -2.45 1.06 15.04
N VAL A 62 -3.28 2.09 15.10
CA VAL A 62 -4.67 2.02 15.54
C VAL A 62 -5.58 2.33 14.35
N ALA A 63 -6.63 1.55 14.16
CA ALA A 63 -7.68 1.86 13.19
C ALA A 63 -8.57 2.97 13.73
N ALA A 64 -8.71 4.06 12.98
CA ALA A 64 -9.66 5.12 13.26
C ALA A 64 -11.06 4.77 12.75
N ARG A 65 -11.15 4.34 11.49
CA ARG A 65 -12.39 3.90 10.83
C ARG A 65 -12.07 3.04 9.61
N VAL A 66 -13.03 2.18 9.26
CA VAL A 66 -13.02 1.35 8.06
C VAL A 66 -14.26 1.66 7.23
N TRP A 67 -14.09 1.81 5.92
CA TRP A 67 -15.17 2.03 4.95
C TRP A 67 -15.18 0.89 3.93
N TRP A 68 -16.37 0.46 3.52
CA TRP A 68 -16.51 -0.62 2.56
C TRP A 68 -17.68 -0.34 1.62
N SER A 69 -17.38 -0.16 0.34
CA SER A 69 -18.35 0.11 -0.72
C SER A 69 -19.40 -1.01 -0.80
N ARG A 70 -20.67 -0.64 -0.95
CA ARG A 70 -21.77 -1.59 -1.16
C ARG A 70 -22.06 -1.83 -2.64
N ARG A 71 -21.38 -1.10 -3.52
CA ARG A 71 -21.57 -1.21 -4.97
C ARG A 71 -21.04 -2.57 -5.45
N PRO A 72 -21.71 -3.20 -6.42
CA PRO A 72 -21.19 -4.42 -7.04
C PRO A 72 -19.83 -4.13 -7.69
N ALA A 73 -18.93 -5.10 -7.63
CA ALA A 73 -17.62 -5.00 -8.25
C ALA A 73 -17.75 -4.92 -9.78
N GLY A 74 -17.17 -3.90 -10.42
CA GLY A 74 -17.23 -3.76 -11.87
C GLY A 74 -16.31 -4.74 -12.61
N ILE A 75 -15.15 -5.05 -12.02
CA ILE A 75 -14.27 -6.15 -12.43
C ILE A 75 -13.80 -6.92 -11.18
N PRO A 76 -13.61 -8.25 -11.24
CA PRO A 76 -13.23 -9.06 -10.08
C PRO A 76 -11.71 -9.04 -9.82
N VAL A 77 -11.12 -7.85 -9.79
CA VAL A 77 -9.70 -7.63 -9.50
C VAL A 77 -9.57 -6.48 -8.51
N THR A 78 -8.91 -6.72 -7.37
CA THR A 78 -8.69 -5.70 -6.35
C THR A 78 -7.37 -4.97 -6.62
N LEU A 79 -7.44 -3.65 -6.80
CA LEU A 79 -6.28 -2.78 -6.72
C LEU A 79 -5.97 -2.52 -5.24
N VAL A 80 -4.77 -2.87 -4.81
CA VAL A 80 -4.24 -2.63 -3.47
C VAL A 80 -3.30 -1.43 -3.51
N THR A 81 -3.51 -0.47 -2.62
CA THR A 81 -2.68 0.71 -2.50
C THR A 81 -2.53 1.16 -1.05
N GLN A 82 -1.62 2.09 -0.81
CA GLN A 82 -1.49 2.77 0.46
C GLN A 82 -1.11 4.23 0.23
N ALA A 83 -1.47 5.09 1.16
CA ALA A 83 -1.14 6.51 1.07
C ALA A 83 -1.03 7.17 2.44
N SER A 84 -0.22 8.21 2.53
CA SER A 84 -0.39 9.18 3.62
C SER A 84 -1.79 9.79 3.49
N ALA A 85 -2.47 10.00 4.61
CA ALA A 85 -3.87 10.43 4.60
C ALA A 85 -4.07 11.79 3.91
N GLU A 86 -3.03 12.63 3.80
CA GLU A 86 -3.03 13.90 3.07
C GLU A 86 -3.09 13.74 1.53
N ARG A 87 -2.91 12.54 0.98
CA ARG A 87 -2.86 12.28 -0.48
C ARG A 87 -4.19 11.79 -1.07
N LEU A 88 -5.32 12.27 -0.54
CA LEU A 88 -6.65 11.86 -1.00
C LEU A 88 -6.90 12.21 -2.47
N ASP A 89 -6.24 13.24 -3.01
CA ASP A 89 -6.33 13.61 -4.42
C ASP A 89 -5.78 12.53 -5.35
N GLN A 90 -4.68 11.88 -4.96
CA GLN A 90 -4.09 10.76 -5.71
C GLN A 90 -5.01 9.54 -5.67
N LEU A 91 -5.54 9.22 -4.48
CA LEU A 91 -6.48 8.11 -4.31
C LEU A 91 -7.75 8.33 -5.15
N ARG A 92 -8.28 9.56 -5.16
CA ARG A 92 -9.42 9.94 -6.00
C ARG A 92 -9.13 9.73 -7.48
N ALA A 93 -7.97 10.17 -7.97
CA ALA A 93 -7.57 9.98 -9.37
C ALA A 93 -7.39 8.50 -9.74
N GLN A 94 -6.77 7.72 -8.86
CA GLN A 94 -6.58 6.28 -9.07
C GLN A 94 -7.94 5.55 -9.09
N CYS A 95 -8.85 5.91 -8.19
CA CYS A 95 -10.20 5.36 -8.15
C CYS A 95 -11.06 5.75 -9.36
N ALA A 96 -10.87 6.94 -9.92
CA ALA A 96 -11.67 7.43 -11.05
C ALA A 96 -11.45 6.61 -12.34
N THR A 97 -10.31 5.94 -12.50
CA THR A 97 -9.96 5.15 -13.69
C THR A 97 -10.08 3.64 -13.47
N TRP A 98 -9.87 3.18 -12.23
CA TRP A 98 -10.03 1.78 -11.87
C TRP A 98 -11.52 1.40 -11.77
N ARG A 99 -11.94 0.31 -12.43
CA ARG A 99 -13.35 -0.12 -12.44
C ARG A 99 -13.68 -1.28 -11.49
N GLY A 100 -12.69 -1.75 -10.73
CA GLY A 100 -12.87 -2.83 -9.75
C GLY A 100 -12.83 -2.32 -8.32
N PRO A 101 -12.79 -3.25 -7.36
CA PRO A 101 -12.48 -2.90 -5.98
C PRO A 101 -11.11 -2.24 -5.84
N LEU A 102 -11.03 -1.24 -4.97
CA LEU A 102 -9.79 -0.56 -4.60
C LEU A 102 -9.67 -0.58 -3.09
N ALA A 103 -8.71 -1.35 -2.59
CA ALA A 103 -8.38 -1.44 -1.18
C ALA A 103 -7.21 -0.52 -0.84
N ALA A 104 -7.43 0.44 0.06
CA ALA A 104 -6.42 1.41 0.46
C ALA A 104 -6.26 1.52 1.99
N ALA A 105 -5.00 1.43 2.44
CA ALA A 105 -4.64 1.80 3.81
C ALA A 105 -4.10 3.24 3.81
N LEU A 106 -4.80 4.11 4.54
CA LEU A 106 -4.46 5.52 4.73
C LEU A 106 -3.74 5.70 6.06
N TYR A 107 -2.64 6.43 6.07
CA TYR A 107 -1.79 6.56 7.26
C TYR A 107 -1.67 8.00 7.76
N LEU A 108 -1.91 8.19 9.05
CA LEU A 108 -1.83 9.46 9.76
C LEU A 108 -0.86 9.37 10.95
N PRO A 109 0.39 9.87 10.84
CA PRO A 109 1.28 9.97 11.98
C PRO A 109 0.85 11.14 12.87
N LEU A 110 0.75 10.92 14.18
CA LEU A 110 0.35 11.91 15.17
C LEU A 110 1.44 12.07 16.23
N TYR A 111 1.91 13.30 16.42
CA TYR A 111 2.80 13.62 17.54
C TYR A 111 1.98 13.70 18.82
N ASN A 112 2.26 12.79 19.75
CA ASN A 112 1.49 12.66 20.99
C ASN A 112 2.38 12.14 22.13
N PRO A 113 3.25 12.99 22.72
CA PRO A 113 4.20 12.55 23.73
C PRO A 113 3.54 12.06 25.03
N SER A 114 2.32 12.52 25.35
CA SER A 114 1.53 11.98 26.47
C SER A 114 1.16 10.52 26.21
N SER A 115 1.33 9.64 27.19
CA SER A 115 0.94 8.22 27.14
C SER A 115 -0.54 7.98 27.51
N HIS A 116 -1.19 8.95 28.15
CA HIS A 116 -2.51 8.76 28.77
C HIS A 116 -3.68 9.28 27.93
N GLU A 117 -3.46 10.31 27.12
CA GLU A 117 -4.50 10.90 26.29
C GLU A 117 -3.96 11.44 24.97
N LEU A 118 -4.85 11.51 23.96
CA LEU A 118 -4.56 12.25 22.74
C LEU A 118 -4.65 13.76 23.00
N SER A 119 -3.66 14.50 22.51
CA SER A 119 -3.69 15.97 22.50
C SER A 119 -4.89 16.50 21.73
N ALA A 120 -5.37 17.70 22.08
CA ALA A 120 -6.47 18.34 21.39
C ALA A 120 -6.19 18.49 19.87
N GLU A 121 -4.95 18.86 19.52
CA GLU A 121 -4.49 18.95 18.13
C GLU A 121 -4.57 17.60 17.41
N SER A 122 -4.08 16.51 18.04
CA SER A 122 -4.14 15.17 17.46
C SER A 122 -5.59 14.70 17.26
N LYS A 123 -6.48 14.97 18.24
CA LYS A 123 -7.91 14.67 18.14
C LYS A 123 -8.55 15.43 16.97
N GLN A 124 -8.31 16.74 16.88
CA GLN A 124 -8.85 17.58 15.81
C GLN A 124 -8.37 17.12 14.43
N LYS A 125 -7.06 16.84 14.28
CA LYS A 125 -6.48 16.38 13.02
C LYS A 125 -7.06 15.02 12.60
N LEU A 126 -7.21 14.10 13.55
CA LEU A 126 -7.80 12.80 13.29
C LEU A 126 -9.27 12.92 12.86
N GLN A 127 -10.06 13.73 13.56
CA GLN A 127 -11.47 13.99 13.21
C GLN A 127 -11.61 14.63 11.83
N ALA A 128 -10.79 15.63 11.51
CA ALA A 128 -10.80 16.28 10.20
C ALA A 128 -10.45 15.28 9.08
N MET A 129 -9.48 14.39 9.31
CA MET A 129 -9.10 13.38 8.34
C MET A 129 -10.19 12.32 8.14
N VAL A 130 -10.85 11.88 9.22
CA VAL A 130 -12.02 10.98 9.13
C VAL A 130 -13.12 11.62 8.29
N ALA A 131 -13.44 12.90 8.53
CA ALA A 131 -14.46 13.62 7.76
C ALA A 131 -14.11 13.75 6.27
N ALA A 132 -12.86 14.07 5.95
CA ALA A 132 -12.41 14.18 4.56
C ALA A 132 -12.46 12.84 3.79
N ILE A 133 -12.14 11.74 4.48
CA ILE A 133 -12.23 10.39 3.88
C ILE A 133 -13.68 9.95 3.73
N GLU A 134 -14.54 10.26 4.69
CA GLU A 134 -15.98 10.03 4.59
C GLU A 134 -16.56 10.75 3.37
N GLU A 135 -16.22 12.04 3.18
CA GLU A 135 -16.66 12.81 2.02
C GLU A 135 -16.18 12.17 0.70
N LEU A 136 -14.90 11.76 0.61
CA LEU A 136 -14.38 11.05 -0.56
C LEU A 136 -15.16 9.75 -0.83
N PHE A 137 -15.44 8.97 0.23
CA PHE A 137 -16.17 7.71 0.14
C PHE A 137 -17.59 7.93 -0.36
N GLN A 138 -18.36 8.85 0.25
CA GLN A 138 -19.74 9.15 -0.15
C GLN A 138 -19.86 9.69 -1.58
N ASN A 139 -18.91 10.55 -1.99
CA ASN A 139 -18.85 11.06 -3.36
C ASN A 139 -18.60 9.93 -4.38
N THR A 140 -17.80 8.94 -4.00
CA THR A 140 -17.51 7.77 -4.85
C THR A 140 -18.71 6.82 -4.89
N GLU A 141 -19.40 6.59 -3.77
CA GLU A 141 -20.60 5.74 -3.71
C GLU A 141 -21.77 6.32 -4.52
N SER A 142 -21.91 7.65 -4.55
CA SER A 142 -22.96 8.33 -5.31
C SER A 142 -22.76 8.29 -6.84
N GLY A 143 -21.65 7.71 -7.32
CA GLY A 143 -21.38 7.55 -8.76
C GLY A 143 -21.06 8.86 -9.49
N GLY A 144 -20.71 9.93 -8.77
CA GLY A 144 -20.57 11.29 -9.30
C GLY A 144 -19.32 11.58 -10.15
N SER A 145 -18.66 10.57 -10.74
CA SER A 145 -17.52 10.81 -11.61
C SER A 145 -17.96 10.95 -13.08
N SER A 146 -17.44 11.97 -13.76
CA SER A 146 -17.65 12.22 -15.19
C SER A 146 -17.15 11.08 -16.09
N ASN A 147 -16.30 10.18 -15.57
CA ASN A 147 -15.60 9.14 -16.33
C ASN A 147 -16.19 7.73 -16.11
N GLY A 148 -17.41 7.63 -15.55
CA GLY A 148 -18.09 6.38 -15.23
C GLY A 148 -18.18 6.14 -13.72
N PRO A 149 -18.61 4.94 -13.27
CA PRO A 149 -18.88 4.69 -11.85
C PRO A 149 -17.62 4.71 -10.96
N GLY A 150 -16.41 4.66 -11.52
CA GLY A 150 -15.16 4.57 -10.76
C GLY A 150 -15.05 3.27 -9.95
N CYS A 151 -14.13 3.27 -8.99
CA CYS A 151 -13.77 2.08 -8.21
C CYS A 151 -14.69 1.81 -7.00
N GLN A 152 -14.74 0.57 -6.53
CA GLN A 152 -15.43 0.23 -5.27
C GLN A 152 -14.44 0.33 -4.10
N LEU A 153 -14.53 1.39 -3.31
CA LEU A 153 -13.55 1.68 -2.25
C LEU A 153 -13.68 0.74 -1.05
N ARG A 154 -12.53 0.29 -0.54
CA ARG A 154 -12.35 -0.35 0.77
C ARG A 154 -11.22 0.39 1.47
N LEU A 155 -11.56 1.17 2.48
CA LEU A 155 -10.61 2.09 3.11
C LEU A 155 -10.41 1.72 4.57
N ILE A 156 -9.20 1.89 5.06
CA ILE A 156 -8.90 1.94 6.47
C ILE A 156 -8.03 3.15 6.75
N LEU A 157 -8.42 3.99 7.71
CA LEU A 157 -7.57 5.02 8.26
C LEU A 157 -6.83 4.45 9.48
N LEU A 158 -5.52 4.36 9.37
CA LEU A 158 -4.60 3.94 10.42
C LEU A 158 -3.84 5.17 10.94
N TYR A 159 -3.69 5.28 12.24
CA TYR A 159 -2.82 6.28 12.85
C TYR A 159 -1.85 5.65 13.82
N GLU A 160 -0.72 6.32 14.04
CA GLU A 160 0.34 5.89 14.95
C GLU A 160 0.77 7.08 15.80
N LEU A 161 1.06 6.81 17.08
CA LEU A 161 1.36 7.83 18.08
C LEU A 161 2.86 7.91 18.32
N PHE A 162 3.43 9.08 18.14
CA PHE A 162 4.87 9.32 18.24
C PHE A 162 5.22 10.14 19.48
N ALA A 163 6.25 9.72 20.21
CA ALA A 163 6.89 10.53 21.24
C ALA A 163 8.07 11.34 20.69
N ASP A 164 8.65 10.91 19.57
CA ASP A 164 9.77 11.59 18.90
C ASP A 164 9.32 12.15 17.54
N PRO A 165 9.33 13.48 17.35
CA PRO A 165 9.02 14.09 16.05
C PRO A 165 9.93 13.61 14.91
N LYS A 166 11.19 13.25 15.20
CA LYS A 166 12.12 12.73 14.19
C LYS A 166 11.67 11.38 13.65
N ALA A 167 11.03 10.56 14.48
CA ALA A 167 10.51 9.25 14.12
C ALA A 167 9.28 9.33 13.20
N MET A 168 8.60 10.47 13.10
CA MET A 168 7.42 10.62 12.22
C MET A 168 7.76 10.52 10.72
N VAL A 169 9.05 10.52 10.34
CA VAL A 169 9.49 10.24 8.97
C VAL A 169 9.40 8.75 8.60
N LEU A 170 9.24 7.87 9.60
CA LEU A 170 9.25 6.42 9.47
C LEU A 170 7.91 5.89 8.96
N TYR A 171 7.64 6.17 7.70
CA TYR A 171 6.41 5.75 7.04
C TYR A 171 6.33 4.21 6.92
N PRO A 172 5.35 3.51 7.54
CA PRO A 172 5.30 2.04 7.59
C PRO A 172 4.73 1.44 6.30
N VAL A 173 5.34 1.77 5.16
CA VAL A 173 4.86 1.49 3.80
C VAL A 173 4.45 0.03 3.58
N ASN A 174 5.26 -0.92 4.07
CA ASN A 174 5.04 -2.34 3.84
C ASN A 174 3.91 -2.89 4.73
N SER A 175 3.83 -2.46 5.99
CA SER A 175 2.69 -2.74 6.86
C SER A 175 1.40 -2.23 6.26
N LEU A 176 1.40 -1.00 5.71
CA LEU A 176 0.22 -0.42 5.07
C LEU A 176 -0.20 -1.19 3.81
N ARG A 177 0.75 -1.65 2.98
CA ARG A 177 0.44 -2.53 1.84
C ARG A 177 -0.21 -3.83 2.29
N ASN A 178 0.28 -4.42 3.39
CA ASN A 178 -0.29 -5.64 3.96
C ASN A 178 -1.73 -5.38 4.46
N TRP A 179 -1.98 -4.33 5.24
CA TRP A 179 -3.32 -3.97 5.73
C TRP A 179 -4.30 -3.64 4.61
N ALA A 180 -3.86 -2.95 3.57
CA ALA A 180 -4.66 -2.72 2.38
C ALA A 180 -5.00 -4.05 1.69
N ARG A 181 -4.01 -4.93 1.51
CA ARG A 181 -4.21 -6.25 0.90
C ARG A 181 -5.14 -7.14 1.71
N LEU A 182 -5.20 -7.03 3.04
CA LEU A 182 -6.17 -7.79 3.84
C LEU A 182 -7.61 -7.52 3.43
N MET A 183 -7.93 -6.33 2.93
CA MET A 183 -9.26 -5.99 2.42
C MET A 183 -9.51 -6.47 0.97
N ALA A 184 -8.56 -7.18 0.35
CA ALA A 184 -8.76 -7.78 -0.97
C ALA A 184 -9.51 -9.12 -0.86
N ASP A 185 -10.68 -9.18 -1.47
CA ASP A 185 -11.60 -10.33 -1.49
C ASP A 185 -11.75 -10.96 -2.89
N THR A 186 -10.92 -10.56 -3.85
CA THR A 186 -10.88 -11.10 -5.22
C THR A 186 -9.69 -12.04 -5.41
N ASP A 187 -9.76 -12.97 -6.35
CA ASP A 187 -8.66 -13.91 -6.61
C ASP A 187 -7.44 -13.25 -7.25
N LEU A 188 -7.64 -12.22 -8.06
CA LEU A 188 -6.55 -11.43 -8.63
C LEU A 188 -6.40 -10.11 -7.88
N ILE A 189 -5.14 -9.72 -7.66
CA ILE A 189 -4.76 -8.45 -7.04
C ILE A 189 -3.66 -7.76 -7.83
N THR A 190 -3.56 -6.45 -7.64
CA THR A 190 -2.43 -5.65 -8.12
C THR A 190 -2.04 -4.65 -7.04
N ASN A 191 -0.76 -4.60 -6.67
CA ASN A 191 -0.29 -3.64 -5.66
C ASN A 191 0.37 -2.44 -6.37
N ILE A 192 -0.32 -1.30 -6.36
CA ILE A 192 0.01 -0.10 -7.14
C ILE A 192 0.19 1.07 -6.17
N ASP A 193 1.25 1.86 -6.35
CA ASP A 193 1.43 3.08 -5.53
C ASP A 193 0.32 4.10 -5.87
N VAL A 194 -0.15 4.87 -4.89
CA VAL A 194 -1.36 5.72 -5.05
C VAL A 194 -1.23 6.80 -6.15
N ASP A 195 -0.01 7.21 -6.47
CA ASP A 195 0.32 8.18 -7.51
C ASP A 195 0.51 7.54 -8.90
N MET A 196 0.27 6.24 -9.04
CA MET A 196 0.30 5.53 -10.32
C MET A 196 -1.14 5.24 -10.77
N ILE A 197 -1.56 5.88 -11.86
CA ILE A 197 -2.91 5.77 -12.40
C ILE A 197 -2.96 4.65 -13.45
N PRO A 198 -3.77 3.60 -13.27
CA PRO A 198 -3.98 2.58 -14.29
C PRO A 198 -4.69 3.16 -15.51
N SER A 199 -4.23 2.79 -16.71
CA SER A 199 -4.93 3.15 -17.93
C SER A 199 -6.31 2.47 -18.00
N ALA A 200 -7.30 3.15 -18.56
CA ALA A 200 -8.65 2.60 -18.73
C ALA A 200 -8.64 1.28 -19.52
N SER A 201 -7.69 1.12 -20.44
CA SER A 201 -7.51 -0.12 -21.22
C SER A 201 -7.23 -1.36 -20.35
N ILE A 202 -6.60 -1.20 -19.17
CA ILE A 202 -6.43 -2.32 -18.22
C ILE A 202 -7.80 -2.78 -17.73
N SER A 203 -8.64 -1.84 -17.29
CA SER A 203 -9.99 -2.13 -16.81
C SER A 203 -10.85 -2.74 -17.93
N ASP A 204 -10.74 -2.25 -19.16
CA ASP A 204 -11.47 -2.78 -20.32
C ASP A 204 -11.10 -4.25 -20.58
N VAL A 205 -9.80 -4.59 -20.57
CA VAL A 205 -9.35 -5.97 -20.79
C VAL A 205 -9.70 -6.89 -19.63
N LEU A 206 -9.68 -6.42 -18.39
CA LEU A 206 -10.07 -7.23 -17.23
C LEU A 206 -11.59 -7.42 -17.12
N ALA A 207 -12.39 -6.58 -17.78
CA ALA A 207 -13.83 -6.77 -17.90
C ALA A 207 -14.18 -7.92 -18.86
N ASP A 208 -13.39 -8.12 -19.92
CA ASP A 208 -13.51 -9.25 -20.84
C ASP A 208 -13.22 -10.58 -20.12
N ALA A 209 -14.20 -11.49 -20.11
CA ALA A 209 -14.12 -12.74 -19.36
C ALA A 209 -13.05 -13.69 -19.90
N THR A 210 -12.82 -13.70 -21.21
CA THR A 210 -11.84 -14.56 -21.88
C THR A 210 -10.43 -14.11 -21.53
N LYS A 211 -10.13 -12.82 -21.73
CA LYS A 211 -8.83 -12.24 -21.37
C LYS A 211 -8.56 -12.36 -19.87
N ARG A 212 -9.56 -12.07 -19.03
CA ARG A 212 -9.45 -12.24 -17.58
C ARG A 212 -9.12 -13.69 -17.20
N SER A 213 -9.80 -14.68 -17.79
CA SER A 213 -9.55 -16.10 -17.51
C SER A 213 -8.11 -16.51 -17.85
N LEU A 214 -7.56 -16.01 -18.96
CA LEU A 214 -6.14 -16.25 -19.32
C LEU A 214 -5.17 -15.67 -18.28
N TYR A 215 -5.41 -14.42 -17.84
CA TYR A 215 -4.62 -13.82 -16.76
C TYR A 215 -4.72 -14.62 -15.47
N GLU A 216 -5.92 -15.08 -15.12
CA GLU A 216 -6.15 -15.85 -13.91
C GLU A 216 -5.43 -17.20 -13.94
N GLN A 217 -5.54 -17.94 -15.04
CA GLN A 217 -4.86 -19.23 -15.22
C GLN A 217 -3.34 -19.06 -15.12
N GLY A 218 -2.78 -18.06 -15.79
CA GLY A 218 -1.34 -17.77 -15.70
C GLY A 218 -0.92 -17.42 -14.28
N CYS A 219 -1.69 -16.58 -13.59
CA CYS A 219 -1.42 -16.20 -12.21
C CYS A 219 -1.47 -17.38 -11.23
N ARG A 220 -2.48 -18.25 -11.35
CA ARG A 220 -2.60 -19.48 -10.55
C ARG A 220 -1.47 -20.47 -10.84
N SER A 221 -0.90 -20.42 -12.04
CA SER A 221 0.24 -21.25 -12.46
C SER A 221 1.61 -20.63 -12.14
N GLY A 222 1.66 -19.59 -11.29
CA GLY A 222 2.91 -18.98 -10.82
C GLY A 222 3.44 -17.82 -11.69
N SER A 223 2.67 -17.33 -12.66
CA SER A 223 3.04 -16.13 -13.42
C SER A 223 2.57 -14.84 -12.76
N VAL A 224 3.23 -13.73 -13.05
CA VAL A 224 2.74 -12.39 -12.76
C VAL A 224 2.85 -11.52 -14.00
N TYR A 225 1.93 -10.56 -14.13
CA TYR A 225 1.85 -9.71 -15.31
C TYR A 225 2.16 -8.27 -14.95
N VAL A 226 3.37 -7.84 -15.28
CA VAL A 226 3.86 -6.48 -15.10
C VAL A 226 3.15 -5.53 -16.06
N TRP A 227 2.69 -4.41 -15.52
CA TRP A 227 2.20 -3.28 -16.31
C TRP A 227 3.34 -2.28 -16.51
N PRO A 228 3.68 -1.94 -17.77
CA PRO A 228 4.65 -0.89 -18.03
C PRO A 228 4.22 0.42 -17.40
N ALA A 229 5.19 1.17 -16.91
CA ALA A 229 4.93 2.45 -16.28
C ALA A 229 5.56 3.59 -17.07
N PHE A 230 4.85 4.71 -17.11
CA PHE A 230 5.27 5.96 -17.70
C PHE A 230 5.19 7.08 -16.67
N GLU A 231 5.96 8.14 -16.89
CA GLU A 231 5.92 9.33 -16.04
C GLU A 231 5.71 10.59 -16.87
N THR A 232 4.96 11.53 -16.31
CA THR A 232 4.83 12.86 -16.89
C THR A 232 6.05 13.69 -16.53
N HIS A 233 6.71 14.27 -17.54
CA HIS A 233 7.93 15.07 -17.37
C HIS A 233 7.69 16.57 -17.59
N CYS A 234 6.54 16.93 -18.15
CA CYS A 234 5.97 18.27 -18.17
C CYS A 234 4.46 18.20 -17.86
N ALA A 235 3.79 19.35 -17.90
CA ALA A 235 2.38 19.51 -17.51
C ALA A 235 2.07 19.16 -16.03
N GLY A 236 0.81 19.36 -15.67
CA GLY A 236 0.27 19.08 -14.33
C GLY A 236 -0.33 17.68 -14.20
N ALA A 237 -0.87 17.39 -13.01
CA ALA A 237 -1.46 16.10 -12.68
C ALA A 237 -2.61 15.68 -13.62
N SER A 238 -3.42 16.65 -14.08
CA SER A 238 -4.54 16.40 -15.02
C SER A 238 -4.10 15.80 -16.36
N TYR A 239 -2.85 16.03 -16.79
CA TYR A 239 -2.33 15.39 -18.00
C TYR A 239 -2.18 13.88 -17.82
N ALA A 240 -1.71 13.43 -16.65
CA ALA A 240 -1.64 12.01 -16.33
C ALA A 240 -3.03 11.38 -16.29
N ASP A 241 -4.00 12.08 -15.67
CA ASP A 241 -5.39 11.65 -15.58
C ASP A 241 -5.98 11.44 -16.99
N ASN A 242 -5.79 12.40 -17.90
CA ASN A 242 -6.28 12.32 -19.27
C ASN A 242 -5.63 11.18 -20.07
N VAL A 243 -4.32 11.02 -19.97
CA VAL A 243 -3.60 9.93 -20.65
C VAL A 243 -4.11 8.57 -20.18
N ALA A 244 -4.28 8.39 -18.86
CA ALA A 244 -4.82 7.17 -18.30
C ALA A 244 -6.25 6.87 -18.79
N VAL A 245 -7.14 7.88 -18.78
CA VAL A 245 -8.54 7.74 -19.26
C VAL A 245 -8.59 7.37 -20.74
N GLN A 246 -7.75 7.98 -21.58
CA GLN A 246 -7.74 7.70 -23.02
C GLN A 246 -7.18 6.31 -23.37
N GLY A 247 -6.45 5.67 -22.46
CA GLY A 247 -5.98 4.29 -22.64
C GLY A 247 -4.83 4.15 -23.63
N LYS A 248 -4.67 2.96 -24.22
CA LYS A 248 -3.51 2.62 -25.07
C LYS A 248 -3.48 3.39 -26.40
N SER A 249 -4.61 3.83 -26.92
CA SER A 249 -4.72 4.54 -28.20
C SER A 249 -4.07 5.92 -28.20
N SER A 250 -4.03 6.62 -27.06
CA SER A 250 -3.42 7.95 -26.93
C SER A 250 -1.90 7.93 -26.72
N LEU A 251 -1.34 6.76 -26.43
CA LEU A 251 0.01 6.66 -25.88
C LEU A 251 1.10 7.19 -26.84
N SER A 252 0.99 6.86 -28.13
CA SER A 252 1.94 7.32 -29.15
C SER A 252 2.00 8.84 -29.25
N GLU A 253 0.87 9.52 -29.07
CA GLU A 253 0.80 10.98 -29.06
C GLU A 253 1.28 11.56 -27.72
N ALA A 254 0.95 10.90 -26.61
CA ALA A 254 1.40 11.32 -25.29
C ALA A 254 2.93 11.27 -25.15
N LEU A 255 3.59 10.25 -25.73
CA LEU A 255 5.05 10.08 -25.76
C LEU A 255 5.78 11.17 -26.55
N LYS A 256 5.12 11.80 -27.53
CA LYS A 256 5.67 12.96 -28.26
C LYS A 256 5.54 14.28 -27.48
N LYS A 257 4.74 14.28 -26.42
CA LYS A 257 4.40 15.46 -25.61
C LYS A 257 5.03 15.37 -24.23
N CYS A 258 4.23 15.15 -23.19
CA CYS A 258 4.67 15.22 -21.80
C CYS A 258 4.87 13.86 -21.13
N LEU A 259 4.76 12.75 -21.86
CA LEU A 259 4.95 11.41 -21.32
C LEU A 259 6.32 10.83 -21.69
N ARG A 260 6.95 10.09 -20.78
CA ARG A 260 8.16 9.30 -21.06
C ARG A 260 8.17 8.00 -20.25
N ARG A 261 9.08 7.08 -20.59
CA ARG A 261 9.30 5.83 -19.82
C ARG A 261 9.60 6.17 -18.36
N MET A 262 9.10 5.35 -17.43
CA MET A 262 9.33 5.53 -16.00
C MET A 262 10.83 5.50 -15.67
N ARG A 263 11.28 6.49 -14.88
CA ARG A 263 12.67 6.61 -14.39
C ARG A 263 13.73 6.27 -15.45
N PRO A 264 13.83 7.05 -16.54
CA PRO A 264 14.75 6.74 -17.64
C PRO A 264 16.23 6.77 -17.22
N LYS A 265 16.56 7.39 -16.09
CA LYS A 265 17.92 7.46 -15.51
C LYS A 265 18.24 6.34 -14.51
N ALA A 266 17.33 5.38 -14.29
CA ALA A 266 17.51 4.27 -13.35
C ALA A 266 17.38 2.92 -14.09
N PRO A 267 18.45 2.47 -14.77
CA PRO A 267 18.35 1.38 -15.75
C PRO A 267 17.90 0.03 -15.17
N PHE A 268 18.11 -0.21 -13.87
CA PHE A 268 17.70 -1.45 -13.22
C PHE A 268 16.27 -1.43 -12.65
N SER A 269 15.61 -0.27 -12.62
CA SER A 269 14.31 -0.10 -11.94
C SER A 269 13.15 -0.66 -12.76
N HIS A 270 13.02 -0.24 -14.03
CA HIS A 270 11.86 -0.59 -14.87
C HIS A 270 12.23 -1.06 -16.29
N ASN A 271 13.49 -0.98 -16.72
CA ASN A 271 13.85 -1.27 -18.11
C ASN A 271 13.75 -2.76 -18.48
N ALA A 272 13.69 -3.66 -17.49
CA ALA A 272 13.43 -5.08 -17.72
C ALA A 272 12.10 -5.33 -18.47
N THR A 273 11.19 -4.35 -18.46
CA THR A 273 9.94 -4.33 -19.25
C THR A 273 10.15 -4.35 -20.77
N ASN A 274 11.28 -3.88 -21.32
CA ASN A 274 11.49 -3.72 -22.76
C ASN A 274 10.35 -2.93 -23.46
N TYR A 275 10.34 -1.61 -23.26
CA TYR A 275 9.29 -0.72 -23.76
C TYR A 275 9.16 -0.72 -25.28
N ASP A 276 10.26 -0.87 -26.02
CA ASP A 276 10.23 -0.88 -27.49
C ASP A 276 9.45 -2.09 -28.03
N LYS A 277 9.66 -3.27 -27.44
CA LYS A 277 8.86 -4.46 -27.72
C LYS A 277 7.39 -4.25 -27.31
N TRP A 278 7.15 -3.70 -26.12
CA TRP A 278 5.79 -3.54 -25.59
C TRP A 278 4.86 -2.72 -26.50
N MET A 279 5.38 -1.68 -27.17
CA MET A 279 4.59 -0.79 -28.03
C MET A 279 3.84 -1.54 -29.13
N THR A 280 4.35 -2.68 -29.58
CA THR A 280 3.77 -3.49 -30.68
C THR A 280 3.30 -4.87 -30.23
N ALA A 281 3.57 -5.25 -28.98
CA ALA A 281 3.19 -6.57 -28.46
C ALA A 281 1.67 -6.72 -28.36
N THR A 282 1.16 -7.85 -28.85
CA THR A 282 -0.23 -8.30 -28.71
C THR A 282 -0.38 -9.45 -27.73
N GLU A 283 0.73 -10.11 -27.39
CA GLU A 283 0.79 -11.22 -26.45
C GLU A 283 1.77 -10.91 -25.29
N PRO A 284 1.54 -11.49 -24.09
CA PRO A 284 2.48 -11.38 -22.99
C PRO A 284 3.87 -11.92 -23.35
N TYR A 285 4.91 -11.34 -22.76
CA TYR A 285 6.28 -11.81 -22.98
C TYR A 285 7.14 -11.77 -21.72
N THR A 286 8.10 -12.67 -21.66
CA THR A 286 8.96 -12.87 -20.49
C THR A 286 9.91 -11.71 -20.25
N ILE A 287 10.08 -11.37 -18.97
CA ILE A 287 11.11 -10.48 -18.46
C ILE A 287 12.30 -11.33 -18.00
N THR A 288 13.50 -10.92 -18.37
CA THR A 288 14.71 -11.35 -17.65
C THR A 288 14.78 -10.57 -16.34
N TYR A 289 14.44 -11.22 -15.23
CA TYR A 289 14.44 -10.58 -13.92
C TYR A 289 15.84 -10.06 -13.59
N SER A 290 15.92 -8.89 -12.96
CA SER A 290 17.17 -8.32 -12.46
C SER A 290 17.01 -7.87 -11.01
N PRO A 291 18.07 -7.99 -10.19
CA PRO A 291 18.07 -7.38 -8.87
C PRO A 291 17.80 -5.88 -8.97
N GLN A 292 16.97 -5.34 -8.06
CA GLN A 292 16.47 -3.95 -8.06
C GLN A 292 15.32 -3.64 -9.03
N PHE A 293 14.81 -4.63 -9.76
CA PHE A 293 13.57 -4.43 -10.51
C PHE A 293 12.43 -4.04 -9.56
N GLU A 294 11.75 -2.94 -9.88
CA GLU A 294 10.65 -2.35 -9.10
C GLU A 294 9.31 -2.43 -9.86
N PRO A 295 8.79 -3.64 -10.18
CA PRO A 295 7.59 -3.78 -10.98
C PRO A 295 6.32 -3.34 -10.25
N TRP A 296 5.27 -3.12 -11.03
CA TRP A 296 3.87 -3.14 -10.60
C TRP A 296 3.16 -4.19 -11.45
N PHE A 297 2.44 -5.10 -10.83
CA PHE A 297 1.98 -6.31 -11.51
C PHE A 297 0.65 -6.85 -10.99
N LEU A 298 -0.10 -7.49 -11.89
CA LEU A 298 -1.23 -8.35 -11.61
C LEU A 298 -0.73 -9.73 -11.16
N SER A 299 -1.35 -10.30 -10.14
CA SER A 299 -0.95 -11.57 -9.55
C SER A 299 -2.11 -12.29 -8.86
N TRP A 300 -1.91 -13.58 -8.57
CA TRP A 300 -2.83 -14.36 -7.75
C TRP A 300 -2.70 -13.94 -6.29
N ARG A 301 -3.84 -13.62 -5.65
CA ARG A 301 -3.92 -13.16 -4.26
C ARG A 301 -3.23 -14.11 -3.29
N TRP A 302 -3.31 -15.42 -3.52
CA TRP A 302 -2.74 -16.42 -2.63
C TRP A 302 -1.27 -16.76 -2.95
N GLY A 303 -0.83 -16.55 -4.19
CA GLY A 303 0.56 -16.76 -4.62
C GLY A 303 1.47 -15.58 -4.32
N THR A 304 0.92 -14.42 -3.96
CA THR A 304 1.69 -13.22 -3.69
C THR A 304 2.25 -13.24 -2.26
N LEU A 305 3.57 -13.15 -2.12
CA LEU A 305 4.21 -13.05 -0.80
C LEU A 305 3.87 -11.73 -0.11
N TRP A 306 3.81 -11.74 1.22
CA TRP A 306 3.55 -10.55 2.03
C TRP A 306 4.77 -9.63 2.09
N TYR A 307 4.55 -8.36 2.42
CA TYR A 307 5.63 -7.40 2.58
C TYR A 307 6.26 -7.51 3.98
N ASP A 308 7.58 -7.36 4.07
CA ASP A 308 8.31 -7.34 5.34
C ASP A 308 8.18 -5.96 6.02
N TYR A 309 7.63 -5.92 7.23
CA TYR A 309 7.34 -4.68 7.96
C TYR A 309 8.57 -3.88 8.36
N ARG A 310 9.76 -4.51 8.38
CA ARG A 310 11.03 -3.85 8.77
C ARG A 310 11.41 -2.76 7.77
N TYR A 311 10.98 -2.89 6.51
CA TYR A 311 11.21 -1.87 5.48
C TYR A 311 10.24 -0.69 5.63
N ARG A 312 10.71 0.35 6.31
CA ARG A 312 10.01 1.63 6.50
C ARG A 312 10.66 2.75 5.70
N GLY A 313 9.85 3.75 5.37
CA GLY A 313 10.29 4.90 4.58
C GLY A 313 10.70 4.52 3.16
N TYR A 314 11.72 5.21 2.64
CA TYR A 314 12.16 5.06 1.26
C TYR A 314 13.21 3.96 1.09
N GLY A 315 13.17 3.32 -0.08
CA GLY A 315 14.19 2.39 -0.54
C GLY A 315 13.81 0.93 -0.31
N LYS A 316 13.95 0.12 -1.36
CA LYS A 316 13.93 -1.36 -1.36
C LYS A 316 12.70 -2.07 -0.77
N ASN A 317 11.74 -1.32 -0.25
CA ASN A 317 10.51 -1.81 0.37
C ASN A 317 9.65 -2.67 -0.57
N LYS A 318 9.60 -2.32 -1.86
CA LYS A 318 8.92 -3.10 -2.91
C LYS A 318 9.85 -4.13 -3.54
N ILE A 319 11.13 -3.77 -3.73
CA ILE A 319 12.16 -4.65 -4.32
C ILE A 319 12.25 -5.95 -3.53
N VAL A 320 12.21 -5.90 -2.20
CA VAL A 320 12.34 -7.10 -1.36
C VAL A 320 11.25 -8.14 -1.62
N GLN A 321 10.01 -7.71 -1.80
CA GLN A 321 8.91 -8.63 -2.12
C GLN A 321 9.10 -9.21 -3.53
N ALA A 322 9.47 -8.38 -4.52
CA ALA A 322 9.73 -8.86 -5.88
C ALA A 322 10.90 -9.86 -5.93
N ALA A 323 11.96 -9.61 -5.15
CA ALA A 323 13.10 -10.52 -5.02
C ALA A 323 12.70 -11.85 -4.38
N ALA A 324 11.90 -11.81 -3.31
CA ALA A 324 11.37 -13.01 -2.67
C ALA A 324 10.45 -13.81 -3.60
N MET A 325 9.54 -13.15 -4.33
CA MET A 325 8.71 -13.78 -5.36
C MET A 325 9.57 -14.46 -6.42
N ASN A 326 10.57 -13.75 -6.95
CA ASN A 326 11.50 -14.33 -7.94
C ASN A 326 12.25 -15.55 -7.39
N ALA A 327 12.68 -15.53 -6.13
CA ALA A 327 13.35 -16.67 -5.49
C ALA A 327 12.45 -17.92 -5.37
N THR A 328 11.12 -17.75 -5.40
CA THR A 328 10.14 -18.87 -5.44
C THR A 328 9.81 -19.37 -6.84
N GLY A 329 10.52 -18.90 -7.88
CA GLY A 329 10.32 -19.36 -9.26
C GLY A 329 9.19 -18.66 -10.01
N THR A 330 8.75 -17.47 -9.56
CA THR A 330 7.75 -16.67 -10.27
C THR A 330 8.15 -16.40 -11.73
N SER A 331 7.22 -16.66 -12.65
CA SER A 331 7.37 -16.29 -14.06
C SER A 331 6.94 -14.84 -14.29
N TRP A 332 7.91 -13.97 -14.60
CA TRP A 332 7.65 -12.55 -14.85
C TRP A 332 7.31 -12.30 -16.31
N LEU A 333 6.08 -11.87 -16.57
CA LEU A 333 5.59 -11.50 -17.90
C LEU A 333 5.24 -10.02 -17.95
N VAL A 334 5.42 -9.36 -19.09
CA VAL A 334 4.81 -8.05 -19.35
C VAL A 334 3.44 -8.26 -19.99
N SER A 335 2.41 -7.62 -19.45
CA SER A 335 1.09 -7.56 -20.09
C SER A 335 1.11 -6.59 -21.28
N PRO A 336 0.55 -6.96 -22.45
CA PRO A 336 0.45 -6.05 -23.58
C PRO A 336 -0.72 -5.05 -23.44
N ASP A 337 -1.63 -5.21 -22.49
CA ASP A 337 -2.99 -4.67 -22.60
C ASP A 337 -3.17 -3.26 -22.00
N GLY A 338 -2.22 -2.81 -21.18
CA GLY A 338 -2.29 -1.48 -20.61
C GLY A 338 -1.06 -1.11 -19.82
N TYR A 339 -1.13 0.06 -19.19
CA TYR A 339 0.02 0.71 -18.57
C TYR A 339 -0.38 1.56 -17.36
N LEU A 340 0.62 2.00 -16.62
CA LEU A 340 0.47 2.94 -15.51
C LEU A 340 1.06 4.30 -15.88
N VAL A 341 0.46 5.38 -15.38
CA VAL A 341 1.00 6.74 -15.50
C VAL A 341 1.24 7.34 -14.13
N HIS A 342 2.46 7.80 -13.88
CA HIS A 342 2.77 8.55 -12.67
C HIS A 342 2.12 9.94 -12.72
N ARG A 343 1.22 10.19 -11.77
CA ARG A 343 0.55 11.45 -11.53
C ARG A 343 1.45 12.34 -10.68
N LYS A 344 2.06 13.33 -11.33
CA LYS A 344 3.02 14.24 -10.70
C LYS A 344 2.46 14.87 -9.42
N HIS A 345 3.27 14.84 -8.37
CA HIS A 345 2.97 15.42 -7.06
C HIS A 345 4.22 16.06 -6.46
N THR A 346 4.05 16.86 -5.41
CA THR A 346 5.15 17.49 -4.69
C THR A 346 6.01 16.43 -3.98
N GLU A 347 7.34 16.54 -4.09
CA GLU A 347 8.26 15.65 -3.38
C GLU A 347 8.24 15.91 -1.86
N SER A 348 8.17 14.83 -1.08
CA SER A 348 8.20 14.91 0.38
C SER A 348 9.58 15.32 0.90
N ARG A 349 9.62 15.97 2.08
CA ARG A 349 10.90 16.29 2.77
C ARG A 349 11.73 15.04 3.03
N VAL A 350 11.08 13.97 3.50
CA VAL A 350 11.71 12.68 3.80
C VAL A 350 12.40 12.08 2.57
N ARG A 351 11.78 12.20 1.39
CA ARG A 351 12.42 11.77 0.14
C ARG A 351 13.70 12.55 -0.14
N LYS A 352 13.68 13.87 0.02
CA LYS A 352 14.84 14.74 -0.23
C LYS A 352 15.99 14.38 0.71
N GLU A 353 15.70 14.16 1.99
CA GLU A 353 16.68 13.72 3.00
C GLU A 353 17.28 12.35 2.65
N PHE A 354 16.44 11.38 2.26
CA PHE A 354 16.89 10.07 1.82
C PHE A 354 17.82 10.15 0.60
N LEU A 355 17.46 10.93 -0.42
CA LEU A 355 18.29 11.11 -1.62
C LEU A 355 19.60 11.83 -1.29
N LYS A 356 19.57 12.81 -0.38
CA LYS A 356 20.79 13.47 0.11
C LYS A 356 21.75 12.47 0.74
N ALA A 357 21.26 11.56 1.59
CA ALA A 357 22.08 10.50 2.17
C ALA A 357 22.64 9.56 1.09
N LYS A 358 21.76 9.04 0.23
CA LYS A 358 22.09 8.11 -0.87
C LYS A 358 23.18 8.65 -1.81
N PHE A 359 23.17 9.94 -2.12
CA PHE A 359 24.11 10.56 -3.04
C PHE A 359 25.23 11.36 -2.35
N SER A 360 25.35 11.26 -1.02
CA SER A 360 26.32 12.05 -0.24
C SER A 360 27.79 11.67 -0.47
N ARG A 361 28.07 10.54 -1.14
CA ARG A 361 29.40 9.91 -1.28
C ARG A 361 30.08 9.58 0.07
N LYS A 362 29.36 9.72 1.19
CA LYS A 362 29.83 9.32 2.52
C LYS A 362 29.85 7.80 2.63
N ASP A 363 30.74 7.28 3.47
CA ASP A 363 30.69 5.88 3.89
C ASP A 363 29.47 5.62 4.78
N MET A 364 29.21 4.33 5.03
CA MET A 364 28.04 3.90 5.81
C MET A 364 28.16 4.27 7.29
N ASP A 365 29.37 4.35 7.84
CA ASP A 365 29.58 4.76 9.24
C ASP A 365 29.17 6.22 9.46
N ALA A 366 29.47 7.11 8.51
CA ALA A 366 29.04 8.50 8.51
C ALA A 366 27.55 8.68 8.20
N LEU A 367 26.84 7.61 7.82
CA LEU A 367 25.40 7.57 7.57
C LEU A 367 24.64 6.77 8.64
N ARG A 368 25.33 6.31 9.69
CA ARG A 368 24.74 5.50 10.76
C ARG A 368 23.52 6.17 11.36
N GLY A 369 22.44 5.40 11.49
CA GLY A 369 21.19 5.90 12.05
C GLY A 369 20.38 6.78 11.09
N THR A 370 20.73 6.82 9.80
CA THR A 370 19.84 7.35 8.75
C THR A 370 18.93 6.24 8.22
N VAL A 371 17.78 6.63 7.64
CA VAL A 371 16.89 5.67 6.95
C VAL A 371 17.62 4.94 5.82
N TYR A 372 18.50 5.65 5.10
CA TYR A 372 19.26 5.05 4.01
C TYR A 372 20.19 3.95 4.50
N GLU A 373 21.00 4.22 5.53
CA GLU A 373 21.94 3.24 6.06
C GLU A 373 21.25 1.97 6.54
N HIS A 374 20.20 2.12 7.36
CA HIS A 374 19.42 1.00 7.87
C HIS A 374 18.82 0.14 6.75
N VAL A 375 18.19 0.75 5.75
CA VAL A 375 17.60 0.01 4.60
C VAL A 375 18.65 -0.70 3.76
N GLU A 376 19.84 -0.13 3.61
CA GLU A 376 20.96 -0.78 2.92
C GLU A 376 21.49 -1.99 3.72
N SER A 377 21.63 -1.85 5.04
CA SER A 377 22.01 -2.94 5.94
C SER A 377 20.99 -4.08 5.92
N LEU A 378 19.71 -3.75 6.07
CA LEU A 378 18.60 -4.71 6.00
C LEU A 378 18.56 -5.43 4.65
N TRP A 379 18.76 -4.72 3.54
CA TRP A 379 18.86 -5.34 2.22
C TRP A 379 20.03 -6.31 2.08
N LYS A 380 21.18 -6.00 2.66
CA LYS A 380 22.34 -6.90 2.63
C LYS A 380 22.02 -8.19 3.38
N ALA A 381 21.43 -8.10 4.57
CA ALA A 381 21.01 -9.26 5.36
C ALA A 381 19.95 -10.09 4.61
N THR A 382 18.89 -9.44 4.10
CA THR A 382 17.86 -10.10 3.30
C THR A 382 18.43 -10.78 2.05
N GLY A 383 19.41 -10.16 1.39
CA GLY A 383 20.10 -10.77 0.24
C GLY A 383 20.79 -12.09 0.61
N GLN A 384 21.39 -12.17 1.80
CA GLN A 384 21.99 -13.41 2.31
C GLN A 384 20.93 -14.46 2.63
N GLU A 385 19.83 -14.07 3.26
CA GLU A 385 18.70 -14.97 3.54
C GLU A 385 18.05 -15.50 2.26
N LEU A 386 17.90 -14.67 1.23
CA LEU A 386 17.38 -15.08 -0.08
C LEU A 386 18.33 -16.07 -0.76
N ALA A 387 19.64 -15.81 -0.76
CA ALA A 387 20.64 -16.71 -1.33
C ALA A 387 20.70 -18.06 -0.59
N ALA A 388 20.45 -18.07 0.71
CA ALA A 388 20.38 -19.27 1.53
C ALA A 388 19.02 -20.00 1.46
N GLY A 389 18.01 -19.42 0.80
CA GLY A 389 16.65 -19.97 0.77
C GLY A 389 15.91 -19.89 2.11
N THR A 390 16.36 -19.05 3.05
CA THR A 390 15.81 -18.94 4.41
C THR A 390 14.98 -17.67 4.63
N TYR A 391 14.91 -16.78 3.64
CA TYR A 391 14.16 -15.53 3.76
C TYR A 391 12.66 -15.79 3.95
N MET A 392 12.09 -15.14 4.97
CA MET A 392 10.65 -15.04 5.16
C MET A 392 10.31 -13.62 5.56
N ALA A 393 9.33 -13.03 4.88
CA ALA A 393 8.82 -11.71 5.24
C ALA A 393 8.37 -11.71 6.71
N ARG A 394 8.89 -10.75 7.49
CA ARG A 394 8.43 -10.55 8.86
C ARG A 394 7.08 -9.84 8.84
N LEU A 395 6.09 -10.42 9.52
CA LEU A 395 4.73 -9.88 9.66
C LEU A 395 4.45 -9.54 11.13
N GLU A 396 3.61 -8.54 11.36
CA GLU A 396 3.16 -8.19 12.69
C GLU A 396 2.30 -9.31 13.28
N ARG A 397 2.45 -9.63 14.57
CA ARG A 397 1.67 -10.71 15.20
C ARG A 397 0.16 -10.48 15.10
N GLY A 398 -0.29 -9.25 15.34
CA GLY A 398 -1.70 -8.87 15.22
C GLY A 398 -2.23 -8.99 13.79
N PHE A 399 -1.36 -8.83 12.79
CA PHE A 399 -1.72 -8.99 11.38
C PHE A 399 -2.03 -10.46 11.04
N THR A 400 -1.17 -11.39 11.46
CA THR A 400 -1.39 -12.83 11.19
C THR A 400 -2.67 -13.33 11.85
N ALA A 401 -2.89 -12.97 13.12
CA ALA A 401 -4.12 -13.36 13.84
C ALA A 401 -5.39 -12.79 13.19
N CYS A 402 -5.32 -11.56 12.66
CA CYS A 402 -6.42 -10.96 11.89
C CYS A 402 -6.73 -11.77 10.63
N MET A 403 -5.71 -12.07 9.83
CA MET A 403 -5.86 -12.78 8.56
C MET A 403 -6.61 -14.12 8.72
N GLU A 404 -6.31 -14.88 9.77
CA GLU A 404 -6.95 -16.18 10.06
C GLU A 404 -8.45 -16.07 10.39
N GLN A 405 -8.89 -14.91 10.88
CA GLN A 405 -10.28 -14.66 11.27
C GLN A 405 -11.14 -14.17 10.10
N LEU A 406 -10.55 -13.52 9.10
CA LEU A 406 -11.28 -12.90 7.99
C LEU A 406 -11.89 -13.95 7.05
N PRO A 407 -13.21 -13.89 6.76
CA PRO A 407 -13.90 -14.95 6.02
C PRO A 407 -13.37 -15.14 4.59
N TRP A 408 -12.98 -14.06 3.90
CA TRP A 408 -12.42 -14.13 2.54
C TRP A 408 -10.94 -14.55 2.49
N TRP A 409 -10.29 -14.76 3.64
CA TRP A 409 -8.94 -15.31 3.76
C TRP A 409 -8.92 -16.74 4.34
N LYS A 410 -10.09 -17.33 4.57
CA LYS A 410 -10.23 -18.76 4.79
C LYS A 410 -10.24 -19.44 3.43
N ARG A 411 -9.27 -20.31 3.15
CA ARG A 411 -9.38 -21.21 2.01
C ARG A 411 -10.60 -22.09 2.30
N GLY A 412 -11.62 -22.04 1.44
CA GLY A 412 -12.68 -23.04 1.50
C GLY A 412 -12.03 -24.42 1.37
N GLU A 413 -12.56 -25.44 2.05
CA GLU A 413 -12.14 -26.84 1.92
C GLU A 413 -12.37 -27.44 0.51
N SER A 414 -12.65 -26.62 -0.49
CA SER A 414 -13.00 -27.05 -1.84
C SER A 414 -11.86 -26.80 -2.82
N GLY A 415 -11.09 -27.86 -3.08
CA GLY A 415 -10.41 -28.15 -4.35
C GLY A 415 -8.97 -27.67 -4.49
#